data_AF-A0A482ZW09-F1
#
_entry.id   AF-A0A482ZW09-F1
#
_cell.length_a   1.000
_cell.length_b   1.000
_cell.length_c   1.000
_cell.angle_alpha   90.00
_cell.angle_beta   90.00
_cell.angle_gamma   90.00
#
_symmetry.space_group_name_H-M   'P 1'
#
loop_
_entity.id
_entity.type
_entity.pdbx_description
1 polymer ?
#
loop_
_entity_poly.entity_id
_entity_poly.type
_entity_poly.pdbx_seq_one_letter_code
_entity_poly.pdbx_strand_id
1 'polypeptide(L)'
;MAENNCVPPTDMFASASSLPKALVDKNGLPYKSTKSSTTKYLMKRYKDSPIISSHLPWFPTSVILEGMFMIQSAPLPTNENMKEYANMLFIRYVKFHYTSNAIDVHVFFDNPGGLPESPKEIEQGRRDAATLTEQHQCLATIASSTAVPKNWRLFLGCRTCKAKLTSYLAEEFLQVAPGYMRNSDQEFFSNQKGRVYSVNQHNELLQRPSYFTNMDEADMRIWLHCMHGSGQRVLIFSPDTDVYHIGLVVAQHIPHKSIVIQLSKSLVDSASFLDLNALLQALQGDPDLCNLPPPLRPQALQSLYVCTGCDYISFFAGIGKCTFLSTFFQYASFIASGSDPPGSIGQISLNHSDLSLYSFMRLVGCAYFRSHTSAFEHTSPVSLYHSLSSTTLFDTHKQWLALIRKAVWLRADKESQNVPTAEALRLHWYRCLWVLGIWHSATENEFELPRKSYNL
;
A
#
# COMPACT_ATOMS: atom_id res chain seq x y z
N MET A 1 -16.86 -34.86 -53.96
CA MET A 1 -16.64 -35.17 -52.54
C MET A 1 -15.19 -34.85 -52.23
N ALA A 2 -14.96 -33.68 -51.65
CA ALA A 2 -13.71 -33.32 -51.00
C ALA A 2 -14.13 -32.42 -49.83
N GLU A 3 -14.15 -32.99 -48.63
CA GLU A 3 -14.49 -32.28 -47.41
C GLU A 3 -13.37 -31.30 -47.06
N ASN A 4 -13.65 -30.02 -47.24
CA ASN A 4 -12.86 -28.95 -46.65
C ASN A 4 -13.06 -28.97 -45.14
N ASN A 5 -12.12 -29.59 -44.43
CA ASN A 5 -11.98 -29.43 -42.98
C ASN A 5 -11.51 -27.99 -42.68
N CYS A 6 -12.47 -27.07 -42.64
CA CYS A 6 -12.30 -25.81 -41.91
C CYS A 6 -12.26 -26.12 -40.42
N VAL A 7 -11.06 -26.27 -39.88
CA VAL A 7 -10.82 -26.20 -38.43
C VAL A 7 -11.35 -24.84 -37.94
N PRO A 8 -12.23 -24.79 -36.93
CA PRO A 8 -12.74 -23.52 -36.41
C PRO A 8 -11.57 -22.69 -35.83
N PRO A 9 -11.58 -21.35 -35.96
CA PRO A 9 -10.49 -20.48 -35.51
C PRO A 9 -10.44 -20.32 -33.97
N THR A 10 -10.84 -21.33 -33.20
CA THR A 10 -10.74 -21.35 -31.75
C THR A 10 -9.33 -21.71 -31.26
N ASP A 11 -8.57 -22.49 -32.04
CA ASP A 11 -7.24 -22.99 -31.60
C ASP A 11 -6.09 -22.00 -31.86
N MET A 12 -6.28 -20.96 -32.67
CA MET A 12 -5.23 -19.94 -32.90
C MET A 12 -5.06 -18.95 -31.74
N PHE A 13 -6.03 -18.87 -30.82
CA PHE A 13 -5.92 -18.00 -29.63
C PHE A 13 -5.20 -18.67 -28.44
N ALA A 14 -4.83 -19.95 -28.59
CA ALA A 14 -4.18 -20.75 -27.56
C ALA A 14 -2.64 -20.59 -27.52
N SER A 15 -2.02 -19.93 -28.50
CA SER A 15 -0.57 -19.65 -28.46
C SER A 15 -0.24 -18.39 -27.64
N ALA A 16 -1.00 -18.13 -26.57
CA ALA A 16 -0.67 -17.09 -25.61
C ALA A 16 0.56 -17.55 -24.82
N SER A 17 1.46 -16.62 -24.52
CA SER A 17 2.66 -16.93 -23.75
C SER A 17 2.29 -17.66 -22.45
N SER A 18 3.18 -18.54 -21.95
CA SER A 18 2.98 -19.22 -20.64
C SER A 18 2.82 -18.25 -19.45
N LEU A 19 3.20 -16.98 -19.63
CA LEU A 19 3.10 -15.93 -18.64
C LEU A 19 1.90 -15.00 -18.92
N PRO A 20 1.20 -14.52 -17.87
CA PRO A 20 0.11 -13.55 -18.04
C PRO A 20 0.68 -12.16 -18.36
N LYS A 21 0.97 -11.88 -19.64
CA LYS A 21 1.69 -10.66 -20.11
C LYS A 21 1.07 -9.33 -19.73
N ALA A 22 -0.21 -9.31 -19.36
CA ALA A 22 -0.88 -8.11 -18.84
C ALA A 22 -0.58 -7.84 -17.36
N LEU A 23 -0.06 -8.84 -16.64
CA LEU A 23 0.30 -8.78 -15.22
C LEU A 23 1.81 -8.94 -15.00
N VAL A 24 2.57 -9.48 -15.95
CA VAL A 24 4.03 -9.61 -15.82
C VAL A 24 4.75 -9.23 -17.10
N ASP A 25 5.99 -8.79 -16.95
CA ASP A 25 6.88 -8.44 -18.05
C ASP A 25 7.40 -9.68 -18.81
N LYS A 26 8.33 -9.46 -19.73
CA LYS A 26 8.93 -10.55 -20.52
C LYS A 26 9.68 -11.58 -19.69
N ASN A 27 10.14 -11.22 -18.49
CA ASN A 27 10.88 -12.07 -17.56
C ASN A 27 9.98 -12.70 -16.49
N GLY A 28 8.66 -12.48 -16.54
CA GLY A 28 7.73 -12.96 -15.52
C GLY A 28 7.70 -12.09 -14.26
N LEU A 29 8.27 -10.88 -14.31
CA LEU A 29 8.30 -9.97 -13.17
C LEU A 29 7.07 -9.03 -13.16
N PRO A 30 6.54 -8.68 -11.99
CA PRO A 30 5.45 -7.71 -11.87
C PRO A 30 5.80 -6.35 -12.51
N TYR A 31 4.85 -5.77 -13.24
CA TYR A 31 4.95 -4.38 -13.69
C TYR A 31 4.97 -3.42 -12.50
N LYS A 32 5.66 -2.29 -12.65
CA LYS A 32 5.78 -1.21 -11.66
C LYS A 32 5.34 0.11 -12.27
N SER A 33 4.66 0.94 -11.49
CA SER A 33 4.22 2.28 -11.88
C SER A 33 4.09 3.18 -10.65
N THR A 34 3.80 4.46 -10.85
CA THR A 34 3.68 5.46 -9.79
C THR A 34 2.39 5.30 -8.99
N LYS A 35 2.51 5.16 -7.65
CA LYS A 35 1.38 5.03 -6.71
C LYS A 35 0.51 6.30 -6.59
N SER A 36 1.10 7.48 -6.83
CA SER A 36 0.52 8.81 -6.55
C SER A 36 -0.75 9.20 -7.33
N SER A 37 -1.15 8.40 -8.33
CA SER A 37 -2.34 8.69 -9.14
C SER A 37 -3.64 8.58 -8.36
N THR A 38 -3.71 7.70 -7.35
CA THR A 38 -4.92 7.49 -6.54
C THR A 38 -5.30 8.72 -5.74
N THR A 39 -4.33 9.35 -5.06
CA THR A 39 -4.55 10.56 -4.27
C THR A 39 -5.12 11.69 -5.13
N LYS A 40 -4.54 11.94 -6.31
CA LYS A 40 -5.04 12.95 -7.26
C LYS A 40 -6.48 12.68 -7.70
N TYR A 41 -6.82 11.41 -7.92
CA TYR A 41 -8.19 11.02 -8.26
C TYR A 41 -9.16 11.32 -7.12
N LEU A 42 -8.82 10.94 -5.88
CA LEU A 42 -9.66 11.18 -4.70
C LEU A 42 -9.86 12.67 -4.43
N MET A 43 -8.81 13.50 -4.59
CA MET A 43 -8.92 14.96 -4.51
C MET A 43 -9.94 15.52 -5.51
N LYS A 44 -9.89 15.05 -6.76
CA LYS A 44 -10.82 15.51 -7.80
C LYS A 44 -12.25 15.06 -7.50
N ARG A 45 -12.42 13.83 -7.01
CA ARG A 45 -13.73 13.25 -6.72
C ARG A 45 -14.41 13.95 -5.55
N TYR A 46 -13.67 14.18 -4.46
CA TYR A 46 -14.18 14.77 -3.23
C TYR A 46 -13.82 16.25 -3.09
N LYS A 47 -13.79 16.99 -4.22
CA LYS A 47 -13.47 18.42 -4.22
C LYS A 47 -14.43 19.26 -3.38
N ASP A 48 -15.69 18.84 -3.28
CA ASP A 48 -16.76 19.56 -2.57
C ASP A 48 -16.82 19.19 -1.07
N SER A 49 -16.06 18.16 -0.66
CA SER A 49 -15.84 17.75 0.73
C SER A 49 -14.34 17.51 0.91
N PRO A 50 -13.53 18.59 1.02
CA PRO A 50 -12.09 18.51 0.84
C PRO A 50 -11.44 17.57 1.86
N ILE A 51 -10.87 16.49 1.34
CA ILE A 51 -10.13 15.47 2.11
C ILE A 51 -8.64 15.81 2.25
N ILE A 52 -8.15 16.80 1.50
CA ILE A 52 -6.76 17.25 1.51
C ILE A 52 -6.71 18.76 1.70
N SER A 53 -5.86 19.21 2.62
CA SER A 53 -5.63 20.62 2.97
C SER A 53 -4.14 20.99 2.89
N SER A 54 -3.87 22.29 2.80
CA SER A 54 -2.50 22.84 2.90
C SER A 54 -2.04 23.10 4.34
N HIS A 55 -2.95 22.95 5.30
CA HIS A 55 -2.71 23.23 6.71
C HIS A 55 -3.32 22.14 7.59
N LEU A 56 -2.66 21.86 8.72
CA LEU A 56 -3.23 20.99 9.73
C LEU A 56 -4.49 21.63 10.33
N PRO A 57 -5.58 20.86 10.51
CA PRO A 57 -6.81 21.38 11.11
C PRO A 57 -6.67 21.68 12.61
N TRP A 58 -5.64 21.12 13.27
CA TRP A 58 -5.40 21.27 14.69
C TRP A 58 -3.91 21.05 15.04
N PHE A 59 -3.54 21.36 16.27
CA PHE A 59 -2.21 21.00 16.82
C PHE A 59 -2.19 19.54 17.27
N PRO A 60 -1.21 18.72 16.80
CA PRO A 60 -1.14 17.32 17.16
C PRO A 60 -0.86 17.14 18.65
N THR A 61 -1.57 16.19 19.26
CA THR A 61 -1.19 15.65 20.58
C THR A 61 -0.25 14.47 20.45
N SER A 62 -0.32 13.76 19.32
CA SER A 62 0.54 12.63 18.97
C SER A 62 1.12 12.83 17.59
N VAL A 63 2.41 12.52 17.42
CA VAL A 63 3.07 12.52 16.11
C VAL A 63 3.78 11.21 15.87
N ILE A 64 3.51 10.56 14.75
CA ILE A 64 4.14 9.30 14.35
C ILE A 64 4.86 9.54 13.02
N LEU A 65 6.17 9.36 13.00
CA LEU A 65 7.02 9.57 11.83
C LEU A 65 7.50 8.23 11.27
N GLU A 66 7.38 8.08 9.95
CA GLU A 66 7.99 6.98 9.22
C GLU A 66 9.49 7.28 9.00
N GLY A 67 10.34 6.58 9.74
CA GLY A 67 11.79 6.78 9.74
C GLY A 67 12.45 6.42 8.40
N MET A 68 11.84 5.57 7.59
CA MET A 68 12.38 5.20 6.26
C MET A 68 12.36 6.37 5.28
N PHE A 69 11.42 7.30 5.42
CA PHE A 69 11.45 8.58 4.72
C PHE A 69 12.58 9.48 5.23
N MET A 70 12.80 9.56 6.54
CA MET A 70 13.83 10.43 7.14
C MET A 70 15.23 10.11 6.61
N ILE A 71 15.57 8.81 6.50
CA ILE A 71 16.91 8.40 6.05
C ILE A 71 17.17 8.69 4.57
N GLN A 72 16.15 9.00 3.77
CA GLN A 72 16.34 9.44 2.38
C GLN A 72 17.00 10.82 2.29
N SER A 73 16.93 11.62 3.36
CA SER A 73 17.69 12.86 3.43
C SER A 73 19.18 12.57 3.54
N ALA A 74 19.93 12.95 2.52
CA ALA A 74 21.37 12.79 2.54
C ALA A 74 22.00 13.59 3.72
N PRO A 75 23.07 13.05 4.33
CA PRO A 75 23.89 13.79 5.27
C PRO A 75 24.36 15.13 4.69
N LEU A 76 24.44 16.16 5.52
CA LEU A 76 25.03 17.43 5.12
C LEU A 76 26.55 17.29 5.00
N PRO A 77 27.23 18.11 4.18
CA PRO A 77 28.69 18.08 4.08
C PRO A 77 29.41 18.28 5.42
N THR A 78 28.75 18.94 6.37
CA THR A 78 29.25 19.20 7.73
C THR A 78 29.03 18.03 8.69
N ASN A 79 28.36 16.95 8.28
CA ASN A 79 28.19 15.77 9.11
C ASN A 79 29.34 14.79 8.85
N GLU A 80 30.30 14.76 9.75
CA GLU A 80 31.49 13.91 9.65
C GLU A 80 31.19 12.48 10.11
N ASN A 81 30.35 12.33 11.12
CA ASN A 81 30.03 11.06 11.75
C ASN A 81 28.52 10.81 11.91
N MET A 82 28.17 9.56 12.24
CA MET A 82 26.77 9.13 12.35
C MET A 82 26.01 9.80 13.50
N LYS A 83 26.68 10.23 14.56
CA LYS A 83 26.05 11.00 15.65
C LYS A 83 25.55 12.36 15.16
N GLU A 84 26.37 13.07 14.40
CA GLU A 84 26.00 14.35 13.80
C GLU A 84 24.87 14.19 12.78
N TYR A 85 24.91 13.13 11.98
CA TYR A 85 23.81 12.79 11.07
C TYR A 85 22.50 12.50 11.82
N ALA A 86 22.54 11.68 12.87
CA ALA A 86 21.38 11.39 13.71
C ALA A 86 20.81 12.66 14.35
N ASN A 87 21.66 13.51 14.94
CA ASN A 87 21.24 14.79 15.50
C ASN A 87 20.61 15.70 14.45
N MET A 88 21.17 15.76 13.24
CA MET A 88 20.63 16.54 12.13
C MET A 88 19.23 16.07 11.75
N LEU A 89 19.01 14.74 11.62
CA LEU A 89 17.67 14.19 11.37
C LEU A 89 16.70 14.50 12.51
N PHE A 90 17.13 14.30 13.76
CA PHE A 90 16.29 14.54 14.94
C PHE A 90 15.84 16.00 15.03
N ILE A 91 16.77 16.94 14.87
CA ILE A 91 16.48 18.37 14.88
C ILE A 91 15.54 18.73 13.73
N ARG A 92 15.79 18.18 12.53
CA ARG A 92 15.03 18.50 11.33
C ARG A 92 13.59 17.99 11.38
N TYR A 93 13.38 16.78 11.87
CA TYR A 93 12.08 16.09 11.76
C TYR A 93 11.34 15.95 13.08
N VAL A 94 12.04 15.80 14.21
CA VAL A 94 11.42 15.40 15.49
C VAL A 94 11.25 16.60 16.43
N LYS A 95 12.30 17.40 16.62
CA LYS A 95 12.36 18.50 17.61
C LYS A 95 11.16 19.43 17.55
N PHE A 96 10.72 19.81 16.34
CA PHE A 96 9.63 20.79 16.15
C PHE A 96 8.30 20.32 16.79
N HIS A 97 8.07 19.02 16.87
CA HIS A 97 6.83 18.48 17.43
C HIS A 97 6.76 18.66 18.95
N TYR A 98 7.88 18.50 19.67
CA TYR A 98 7.96 18.87 21.08
C TYR A 98 7.80 20.37 21.29
N THR A 99 8.35 21.19 20.38
CA THR A 99 8.13 22.63 20.45
C THR A 99 6.68 23.06 20.20
N SER A 100 5.90 22.18 19.56
CA SER A 100 4.47 22.35 19.31
C SER A 100 3.58 21.67 20.36
N ASN A 101 4.15 21.23 21.49
CA ASN A 101 3.46 20.57 22.59
C ASN A 101 2.81 19.22 22.24
N ALA A 102 3.35 18.48 21.28
CA ALA A 102 3.01 17.06 21.16
C ALA A 102 3.41 16.33 22.47
N ILE A 103 2.54 15.43 22.95
CA ILE A 103 2.74 14.64 24.18
C ILE A 103 3.62 13.44 23.85
N ASP A 104 3.23 12.66 22.85
CA ASP A 104 4.01 11.53 22.38
C ASP A 104 4.51 11.76 20.94
N VAL A 105 5.80 11.52 20.73
CA VAL A 105 6.41 11.53 19.40
C VAL A 105 7.07 10.19 19.15
N HIS A 106 6.69 9.56 18.05
CA HIS A 106 7.10 8.22 17.71
C HIS A 106 7.88 8.23 16.40
N VAL A 107 8.99 7.50 16.32
CA VAL A 107 9.74 7.30 15.08
C VAL A 107 9.95 5.81 14.87
N PHE A 108 9.47 5.27 13.74
CA PHE A 108 9.64 3.85 13.42
C PHE A 108 10.35 3.63 12.11
N PHE A 109 11.30 2.71 12.15
CA PHE A 109 12.01 2.23 10.98
C PHE A 109 11.56 0.81 10.64
N ASP A 110 11.93 0.33 9.47
CA ASP A 110 11.75 -1.08 9.12
C ASP A 110 12.49 -1.98 10.14
N ASN A 111 11.93 -3.17 10.37
CA ASN A 111 12.50 -4.26 11.15
C ASN A 111 12.69 -5.49 10.24
N PRO A 112 13.71 -5.51 9.36
CA PRO A 112 13.86 -6.58 8.38
C PRO A 112 13.95 -7.96 9.05
N GLY A 113 13.09 -8.89 8.61
CA GLY A 113 13.08 -10.26 9.12
C GLY A 113 12.21 -10.48 10.37
N GLY A 114 11.39 -9.51 10.74
CA GLY A 114 10.31 -9.70 11.72
C GLY A 114 9.18 -10.61 11.20
N LEU A 115 8.87 -10.53 9.91
CA LEU A 115 7.88 -11.35 9.22
C LEU A 115 8.59 -12.35 8.28
N PRO A 116 8.70 -13.64 8.67
CA PRO A 116 9.26 -14.67 7.79
C PRO A 116 8.35 -14.87 6.57
N GLU A 117 8.91 -15.09 5.37
CA GLU A 117 8.17 -15.32 4.11
C GLU A 117 7.37 -14.11 3.58
N SER A 118 7.98 -12.92 3.58
CA SER A 118 7.34 -11.71 3.08
C SER A 118 7.09 -11.78 1.56
N PRO A 119 5.92 -11.33 1.04
CA PRO A 119 5.68 -11.25 -0.40
C PRO A 119 6.63 -10.27 -1.13
N LYS A 120 7.41 -9.46 -0.39
CA LYS A 120 8.46 -8.60 -0.96
C LYS A 120 9.78 -9.32 -1.20
N GLU A 121 9.99 -10.56 -0.73
CA GLU A 121 11.28 -11.26 -0.85
C GLU A 121 11.81 -11.29 -2.30
N ILE A 122 10.94 -11.57 -3.27
CA ILE A 122 11.30 -11.57 -4.71
C ILE A 122 11.81 -10.19 -5.16
N GLU A 123 11.08 -9.12 -4.81
CA GLU A 123 11.44 -7.76 -5.19
C GLU A 123 12.67 -7.26 -4.44
N GLN A 124 12.84 -7.68 -3.19
CA GLN A 124 14.00 -7.38 -2.37
C GLN A 124 15.25 -8.04 -2.96
N GLY A 125 15.20 -9.34 -3.28
CA GLY A 125 16.31 -10.05 -3.94
C GLY A 125 16.71 -9.42 -5.27
N ARG A 126 15.74 -8.94 -6.06
CA ARG A 126 16.01 -8.19 -7.30
C ARG A 126 16.78 -6.89 -7.07
N ARG A 127 16.41 -6.12 -6.04
CA ARG A 127 17.11 -4.87 -5.68
C ARG A 127 18.52 -5.13 -5.16
N ASP A 128 18.67 -6.18 -4.37
CA ASP A 128 19.96 -6.58 -3.81
C ASP A 128 20.94 -6.97 -4.93
N ALA A 129 20.47 -7.75 -5.92
CA ALA A 129 21.26 -8.12 -7.10
C ALA A 129 21.67 -6.92 -7.98
N ALA A 130 20.83 -5.88 -8.06
CA ALA A 130 21.10 -4.71 -8.91
C ALA A 130 22.04 -3.68 -8.27
N THR A 131 22.22 -3.72 -6.94
CA THR A 131 22.84 -2.60 -6.20
C THR A 131 24.24 -2.93 -5.67
N LEU A 132 24.60 -4.20 -5.54
CA LEU A 132 25.88 -4.61 -4.99
C LEU A 132 26.92 -4.78 -6.11
N THR A 133 27.81 -3.79 -6.23
CA THR A 133 29.08 -3.95 -6.96
C THR A 133 30.07 -4.73 -6.08
N GLU A 134 31.01 -5.48 -6.67
CA GLU A 134 32.08 -6.22 -5.93
C GLU A 134 32.86 -5.36 -4.92
N GLN A 135 32.86 -4.03 -5.10
CA GLN A 135 33.57 -3.07 -4.27
C GLN A 135 32.80 -2.61 -3.01
N HIS A 136 31.52 -2.98 -2.84
CA HIS A 136 30.75 -2.55 -1.67
C HIS A 136 31.06 -3.42 -0.45
N GLN A 137 31.75 -2.84 0.54
CA GLN A 137 31.96 -3.49 1.84
C GLN A 137 30.94 -2.99 2.85
N CYS A 138 30.16 -3.91 3.40
CA CYS A 138 29.24 -3.61 4.48
C CYS A 138 30.01 -3.30 5.77
N LEU A 139 29.64 -2.22 6.45
CA LEU A 139 30.17 -1.93 7.78
C LEU A 139 29.75 -3.05 8.75
N ALA A 140 30.67 -3.52 9.61
CA ALA A 140 30.37 -4.54 10.60
C ALA A 140 29.32 -4.05 11.60
N THR A 141 29.52 -2.83 12.11
CA THR A 141 28.64 -2.11 13.04
C THR A 141 28.59 -0.64 12.67
N ILE A 142 27.56 0.06 13.14
CA ILE A 142 27.45 1.52 13.06
C ILE A 142 27.40 2.04 14.49
N ALA A 143 28.32 2.94 14.81
CA ALA A 143 28.45 3.60 16.10
C ALA A 143 28.50 5.12 15.91
N SER A 144 28.35 5.87 17.00
CA SER A 144 28.31 7.34 16.97
C SER A 144 29.54 7.98 16.27
N SER A 145 30.73 7.39 16.40
CA SER A 145 31.97 7.85 15.75
C SER A 145 32.18 7.34 14.31
N THR A 146 31.28 6.48 13.80
CA THR A 146 31.41 5.93 12.45
C THR A 146 31.30 7.07 11.44
N ALA A 147 32.26 7.16 10.53
CA ALA A 147 32.27 8.16 9.48
C ALA A 147 31.04 8.00 8.57
N VAL A 148 30.47 9.11 8.15
CA VAL A 148 29.34 9.09 7.20
C VAL A 148 29.81 8.54 5.83
N PRO A 149 29.06 7.61 5.21
CA PRO A 149 29.39 7.08 3.89
C PRO A 149 29.40 8.17 2.83
N LYS A 150 30.51 8.30 2.10
CA LYS A 150 30.65 9.26 0.99
C LYS A 150 29.63 9.03 -0.13
N ASN A 151 29.30 7.77 -0.42
CA ASN A 151 28.27 7.41 -1.39
C ASN A 151 27.00 6.93 -0.67
N TRP A 152 26.19 7.89 -0.23
CA TRP A 152 24.97 7.64 0.54
C TRP A 152 23.96 6.77 -0.23
N ARG A 153 23.83 6.97 -1.55
CA ARG A 153 22.90 6.21 -2.39
C ARG A 153 23.27 4.73 -2.46
N LEU A 154 24.56 4.41 -2.63
CA LEU A 154 25.04 3.03 -2.62
C LEU A 154 24.85 2.39 -1.24
N PHE A 155 25.16 3.14 -0.17
CA PHE A 155 25.00 2.70 1.20
C PHE A 155 23.55 2.33 1.55
N LEU A 156 22.59 3.22 1.25
CA LEU A 156 21.17 2.93 1.41
C LEU A 156 20.63 1.89 0.42
N GLY A 157 21.35 1.67 -0.68
CA GLY A 157 21.07 0.61 -1.63
C GLY A 157 21.29 -0.78 -1.05
N CYS A 158 22.27 -0.92 -0.16
CA CYS A 158 22.55 -2.17 0.54
C CYS A 158 21.60 -2.38 1.73
N ARG A 159 20.83 -3.47 1.71
CA ARG A 159 19.87 -3.79 2.77
C ARG A 159 20.51 -4.02 4.12
N THR A 160 21.67 -4.68 4.17
CA THR A 160 22.42 -4.91 5.41
C THR A 160 22.88 -3.59 6.03
N CYS A 161 23.44 -2.69 5.23
CA CYS A 161 23.83 -1.35 5.68
C CYS A 161 22.62 -0.54 6.16
N LYS A 162 21.52 -0.57 5.42
CA LYS A 162 20.26 0.08 5.79
C LYS A 162 19.70 -0.44 7.12
N ALA A 163 19.65 -1.75 7.32
CA ALA A 163 19.17 -2.35 8.57
C ALA A 163 20.04 -1.96 9.78
N LYS A 164 21.37 -1.90 9.58
CA LYS A 164 22.29 -1.42 10.62
C LYS A 164 22.06 0.07 10.91
N LEU A 165 21.84 0.89 9.88
CA LEU A 165 21.58 2.32 10.04
C LEU A 165 20.28 2.55 10.82
N THR A 166 19.19 1.88 10.43
CA THR A 166 17.90 2.06 11.10
C THR A 166 17.95 1.60 12.55
N SER A 167 18.64 0.50 12.85
CA SER A 167 18.88 0.06 14.23
C SER A 167 19.68 1.10 15.03
N TYR A 168 20.76 1.64 14.46
CA TYR A 168 21.56 2.67 15.12
C TYR A 168 20.75 3.94 15.38
N LEU A 169 20.02 4.44 14.38
CA LEU A 169 19.23 5.67 14.51
C LEU A 169 18.11 5.51 15.54
N ALA A 170 17.47 4.35 15.58
CA ALA A 170 16.41 4.10 16.54
C ALA A 170 16.91 4.12 17.99
N GLU A 171 18.11 3.59 18.24
CA GLU A 171 18.81 3.63 19.53
C GLU A 171 19.30 5.04 19.88
N GLU A 172 19.97 5.72 18.94
CA GLU A 172 20.52 7.06 19.17
C GLU A 172 19.39 8.08 19.43
N PHE A 173 18.24 7.97 18.76
CA PHE A 173 17.11 8.88 19.00
C PHE A 173 16.54 8.75 20.41
N LEU A 174 16.53 7.56 21.01
CA LEU A 174 16.15 7.37 22.41
C LEU A 174 17.11 8.09 23.37
N GLN A 175 18.38 8.24 23.01
CA GLN A 175 19.36 8.97 23.84
C GLN A 175 19.26 10.49 23.66
N VAL A 176 18.93 10.94 22.45
CA VAL A 176 18.89 12.36 22.08
C VAL A 176 17.58 13.03 22.50
N ALA A 177 16.46 12.30 22.46
CA ALA A 177 15.13 12.87 22.65
C ALA A 177 14.90 13.61 23.99
N PRO A 178 15.35 13.10 25.16
CA PRO A 178 15.10 13.76 26.44
C PRO A 178 15.59 15.21 26.49
N GLY A 179 16.70 15.51 25.81
CA GLY A 179 17.28 16.86 25.74
C GLY A 179 16.44 17.89 24.99
N TYR A 180 15.39 17.46 24.27
CA TYR A 180 14.50 18.32 23.49
C TYR A 180 13.07 18.39 24.03
N MET A 181 12.74 17.59 25.04
CA MET A 181 11.44 17.63 25.69
C MET A 181 11.31 18.87 26.57
N ARG A 182 10.12 19.47 26.59
CA ARG A 182 9.79 20.72 27.27
C ARG A 182 9.04 20.51 28.58
N ASN A 183 8.41 19.35 28.77
CA ASN A 183 7.65 19.03 29.97
C ASN A 183 7.77 17.53 30.31
N SER A 184 7.41 17.18 31.54
CA SER A 184 7.50 15.82 32.10
C SER A 184 6.53 14.84 31.46
N ASP A 185 5.46 15.35 30.85
CA ASP A 185 4.42 14.52 30.25
C ASP A 185 4.80 14.08 28.83
N GLN A 186 5.93 14.57 28.31
CA GLN A 186 6.42 14.23 26.98
C GLN A 186 7.19 12.92 26.97
N GLU A 187 6.88 12.09 25.97
CA GLU A 187 7.57 10.84 25.71
C GLU A 187 8.03 10.73 24.25
N PHE A 188 9.12 10.00 24.05
CA PHE A 188 9.63 9.61 22.74
C PHE A 188 9.59 8.11 22.59
N PHE A 189 9.09 7.60 21.46
CA PHE A 189 9.00 6.17 21.17
C PHE A 189 9.83 5.80 19.94
N SER A 190 10.51 4.66 20.01
CA SER A 190 11.29 4.12 18.90
C SER A 190 11.46 2.61 19.01
N ASN A 191 11.92 1.96 17.93
CA ASN A 191 12.12 0.51 17.89
C ASN A 191 13.58 0.08 17.95
N GLN A 192 13.94 -0.75 18.93
CA GLN A 192 15.27 -1.35 19.04
C GLN A 192 15.16 -2.87 18.91
N LYS A 193 15.80 -3.44 17.87
CA LYS A 193 15.89 -4.90 17.64
C LYS A 193 14.53 -5.62 17.73
N GLY A 194 13.53 -5.08 17.03
CA GLY A 194 12.16 -5.62 17.02
C GLY A 194 11.30 -5.27 18.25
N ARG A 195 11.86 -4.71 19.32
CA ARG A 195 11.11 -4.26 20.50
C ARG A 195 10.84 -2.76 20.44
N VAL A 196 9.81 -2.30 21.16
CA VAL A 196 9.51 -0.88 21.31
C VAL A 196 9.95 -0.40 22.68
N TYR A 197 10.59 0.76 22.71
CA TYR A 197 10.97 1.47 23.92
C TYR A 197 10.42 2.89 23.86
N SER A 198 10.15 3.44 25.04
CA SER A 198 9.93 4.87 25.23
C SER A 198 10.95 5.45 26.18
N VAL A 199 11.18 6.76 26.07
CA VAL A 199 11.98 7.54 27.01
C VAL A 199 11.23 8.83 27.34
N ASN A 200 11.34 9.31 28.56
CA ASN A 200 10.78 10.60 29.00
C ASN A 200 11.86 11.66 29.23
N GLN A 201 11.47 12.86 29.67
CA GLN A 201 12.38 13.97 29.92
C GLN A 201 13.44 13.65 31.00
N HIS A 202 13.12 12.74 31.93
CA HIS A 202 14.02 12.28 32.98
C HIS A 202 14.97 11.17 32.52
N ASN A 203 14.99 10.86 31.22
CA ASN A 203 15.80 9.81 30.61
C ASN A 203 15.46 8.40 31.14
N GLU A 204 14.22 8.20 31.59
CA GLU A 204 13.74 6.89 32.02
C GLU A 204 13.37 6.06 30.79
N LEU A 205 14.17 5.03 30.50
CA LEU A 205 13.94 4.12 29.38
C LEU A 205 13.00 2.99 29.81
N LEU A 206 11.83 2.91 29.17
CA LEU A 206 10.81 1.90 29.44
C LEU A 206 10.56 1.05 28.21
N GLN A 207 10.61 -0.28 28.36
CA GLN A 207 10.12 -1.17 27.31
C GLN A 207 8.59 -1.07 27.25
N ARG A 208 8.01 -1.07 26.04
CA ARG A 208 6.57 -0.91 25.81
C ARG A 208 5.99 -2.13 25.05
N PRO A 209 5.76 -3.27 25.72
CA PRO A 209 5.35 -4.52 25.08
C PRO A 209 4.03 -4.43 24.30
N SER A 210 3.08 -3.60 24.74
CA SER A 210 1.80 -3.40 24.06
C SER A 210 1.94 -2.86 22.64
N TYR A 211 3.07 -2.25 22.31
CA TYR A 211 3.37 -1.70 20.99
C TYR A 211 4.24 -2.63 20.14
N PHE A 212 4.54 -3.84 20.63
CA PHE A 212 5.28 -4.82 19.85
C PHE A 212 4.45 -5.29 18.65
N THR A 213 5.08 -5.37 17.49
CA THR A 213 4.54 -6.04 16.30
C THR A 213 5.65 -6.77 15.56
N ASN A 214 5.33 -7.95 15.01
CA ASN A 214 6.25 -8.69 14.14
C ASN A 214 6.26 -8.19 12.68
N MET A 215 5.51 -7.13 12.35
CA MET A 215 5.52 -6.53 11.02
C MET A 215 6.90 -5.96 10.65
N ASP A 216 7.31 -6.20 9.40
CA ASP A 216 8.61 -5.77 8.87
C ASP A 216 8.68 -4.26 8.59
N GLU A 217 7.61 -3.67 8.07
CA GLU A 217 7.68 -2.35 7.43
C GLU A 217 7.07 -1.25 8.30
N ALA A 218 7.74 -0.10 8.34
CA ALA A 218 7.30 1.02 9.16
C ALA A 218 5.87 1.48 8.83
N ASP A 219 5.49 1.52 7.55
CA ASP A 219 4.18 1.95 7.05
C ASP A 219 2.99 1.13 7.60
N MET A 220 3.22 -0.13 7.95
CA MET A 220 2.26 -0.99 8.66
C MET A 220 2.34 -0.77 10.17
N ARG A 221 3.55 -0.79 10.75
CA ARG A 221 3.79 -0.75 12.20
C ARG A 221 3.21 0.49 12.87
N ILE A 222 3.25 1.64 12.20
CA ILE A 222 2.72 2.90 12.72
C ILE A 222 1.25 2.82 13.16
N TRP A 223 0.44 1.91 12.60
CA TRP A 223 -0.98 1.81 12.92
C TRP A 223 -1.24 1.22 14.30
N LEU A 224 -0.42 0.27 14.76
CA LEU A 224 -0.44 -0.20 16.14
C LEU A 224 -0.15 0.95 17.14
N HIS A 225 0.77 1.84 16.78
CA HIS A 225 1.07 3.04 17.59
C HIS A 225 -0.05 4.07 17.56
N CYS A 226 -0.68 4.27 16.40
CA CYS A 226 -1.87 5.12 16.30
C CYS A 226 -2.99 4.61 17.21
N MET A 227 -3.20 3.29 17.28
CA MET A 227 -4.21 2.66 18.11
C MET A 227 -3.93 2.78 19.61
N HIS A 228 -2.72 2.43 20.06
CA HIS A 228 -2.37 2.42 21.49
C HIS A 228 -1.92 3.77 22.05
N GLY A 229 -1.49 4.69 21.19
CA GLY A 229 -1.02 6.01 21.59
C GLY A 229 -2.08 6.79 22.37
N SER A 230 -1.64 7.61 23.32
CA SER A 230 -2.55 8.35 24.21
C SER A 230 -3.25 9.51 23.50
N GLY A 231 -2.59 10.09 22.50
CA GLY A 231 -3.09 11.25 21.78
C GLY A 231 -4.36 10.97 20.95
N GLN A 232 -5.30 11.91 21.01
CA GLN A 232 -6.55 11.89 20.25
C GLN A 232 -6.42 12.55 18.88
N ARG A 233 -5.46 13.47 18.74
CA ARG A 233 -5.14 14.20 17.51
C ARG A 233 -3.79 13.71 17.01
N VAL A 234 -3.83 12.78 16.06
CA VAL A 234 -2.67 12.00 15.60
C VAL A 234 -2.22 12.49 14.23
N LEU A 235 -1.03 13.09 14.17
CA LEU A 235 -0.35 13.39 12.92
C LEU A 235 0.56 12.23 12.54
N ILE A 236 0.31 11.61 11.40
CA ILE A 236 1.24 10.66 10.79
C ILE A 236 2.04 11.38 9.72
N PHE A 237 3.36 11.42 9.87
CA PHE A 237 4.24 11.94 8.84
C PHE A 237 4.84 10.80 8.02
N SER A 238 4.16 10.50 6.90
CA SER A 238 4.64 9.57 5.87
C SER A 238 4.19 10.04 4.49
N PRO A 239 5.13 10.29 3.56
CA PRO A 239 4.80 10.55 2.17
C PRO A 239 4.46 9.27 1.38
N ASP A 240 4.58 8.07 1.98
CA ASP A 240 4.15 6.85 1.31
C ASP A 240 2.62 6.76 1.31
N THR A 241 2.04 6.59 0.13
CA THR A 241 0.61 6.47 -0.02
C THR A 241 0.06 5.15 0.52
N ASP A 242 0.89 4.13 0.71
CA ASP A 242 0.45 2.86 1.31
C ASP A 242 -0.07 3.08 2.74
N VAL A 243 0.54 4.01 3.50
CA VAL A 243 0.14 4.34 4.88
C VAL A 243 -1.33 4.66 5.00
N TYR A 244 -1.87 5.61 4.22
CA TYR A 244 -3.27 5.99 4.39
C TYR A 244 -4.23 4.91 3.87
N HIS A 245 -3.82 4.09 2.89
CA HIS A 245 -4.66 2.98 2.42
C HIS A 245 -4.72 1.85 3.44
N ILE A 246 -3.63 1.54 4.14
CA ILE A 246 -3.66 0.65 5.31
C ILE A 246 -4.60 1.24 6.37
N GLY A 247 -4.46 2.54 6.63
CA GLY A 247 -5.28 3.31 7.58
C GLY A 247 -6.77 3.32 7.34
N LEU A 248 -7.23 3.17 6.09
CA LEU A 248 -8.66 3.20 5.74
C LEU A 248 -9.49 2.21 6.57
N VAL A 249 -8.96 1.02 6.83
CA VAL A 249 -9.65 -0.02 7.59
C VAL A 249 -9.37 0.16 9.09
N VAL A 250 -8.10 0.41 9.45
CA VAL A 250 -7.71 0.61 10.86
C VAL A 250 -8.51 1.74 11.52
N ALA A 251 -8.68 2.87 10.83
CA ALA A 251 -9.38 4.03 11.38
C ALA A 251 -10.86 3.76 11.68
N GLN A 252 -11.48 2.72 11.10
CA GLN A 252 -12.83 2.30 11.47
C GLN A 252 -12.89 1.72 12.90
N HIS A 253 -11.78 1.17 13.40
CA HIS A 253 -11.67 0.58 14.73
C HIS A 253 -11.25 1.59 15.81
N ILE A 254 -10.81 2.79 15.41
CA ILE A 254 -10.42 3.88 16.31
C ILE A 254 -11.16 5.19 16.02
N PRO A 255 -12.50 5.19 15.97
CA PRO A 255 -13.30 6.34 15.53
C PRO A 255 -13.19 7.57 16.45
N HIS A 256 -12.67 7.40 17.66
CA HIS A 256 -12.46 8.47 18.63
C HIS A 256 -11.22 9.33 18.32
N LYS A 257 -10.32 8.88 17.43
CA LYS A 257 -9.12 9.62 17.03
C LYS A 257 -9.37 10.44 15.78
N SER A 258 -8.83 11.67 15.76
CA SER A 258 -8.68 12.48 14.56
C SER A 258 -7.28 12.25 13.99
N ILE A 259 -7.22 11.77 12.76
CA ILE A 259 -6.00 11.27 12.12
C ILE A 259 -5.75 12.05 10.83
N VAL A 260 -4.59 12.69 10.78
CA VAL A 260 -4.14 13.44 9.61
C VAL A 260 -2.79 12.92 9.14
N ILE A 261 -2.63 12.74 7.84
CA ILE A 261 -1.44 12.15 7.22
C ILE A 261 -0.77 13.20 6.34
N GLN A 262 0.47 13.54 6.63
CA GLN A 262 1.25 14.48 5.83
C GLN A 262 1.87 13.78 4.62
N LEU A 263 1.31 14.03 3.44
CA LEU A 263 1.71 13.40 2.18
C LEU A 263 2.94 14.06 1.53
N SER A 264 3.21 15.33 1.88
CA SER A 264 4.31 16.11 1.33
C SER A 264 5.61 15.85 2.08
N LYS A 265 6.72 15.71 1.35
CA LYS A 265 8.07 15.61 1.94
C LYS A 265 8.53 16.90 2.66
N SER A 266 7.90 18.03 2.36
CA SER A 266 8.22 19.33 2.93
C SER A 266 7.51 19.53 4.27
N LEU A 267 8.22 20.13 5.23
CA LEU A 267 7.72 20.52 6.55
C LEU A 267 7.13 21.94 6.58
N VAL A 268 7.43 22.79 5.58
CA VAL A 268 7.15 24.23 5.65
C VAL A 268 6.39 24.68 4.40
N ASP A 269 6.99 24.54 3.22
CA ASP A 269 6.40 25.01 1.97
C ASP A 269 5.62 23.90 1.27
N SER A 270 4.42 24.20 0.75
CA SER A 270 3.58 23.25 -0.01
C SER A 270 3.21 21.97 0.75
N ALA A 271 3.06 22.07 2.07
CA ALA A 271 2.61 20.95 2.87
C ALA A 271 1.21 20.49 2.41
N SER A 272 1.02 19.18 2.31
CA SER A 272 -0.27 18.59 1.93
C SER A 272 -0.66 17.52 2.94
N PHE A 273 -1.83 17.71 3.55
CA PHE A 273 -2.34 16.88 4.63
C PHE A 273 -3.61 16.20 4.18
N LEU A 274 -3.66 14.87 4.30
CA LEU A 274 -4.88 14.09 4.10
C LEU A 274 -5.56 13.88 5.44
N ASP A 275 -6.79 14.35 5.58
CA ASP A 275 -7.64 14.06 6.73
C ASP A 275 -8.32 12.71 6.48
N LEU A 276 -7.90 11.69 7.24
CA LEU A 276 -8.38 10.32 7.06
C LEU A 276 -9.83 10.20 7.51
N ASN A 277 -10.24 10.94 8.55
CA ASN A 277 -11.62 10.96 9.02
C ASN A 277 -12.54 11.60 7.98
N ALA A 278 -12.12 12.71 7.36
CA ALA A 278 -12.85 13.35 6.27
C ALA A 278 -12.97 12.43 5.04
N LEU A 279 -11.91 11.69 4.70
CA LEU A 279 -11.96 10.69 3.63
C LEU A 279 -12.96 9.56 3.94
N LEU A 280 -12.96 9.04 5.16
CA LEU A 280 -13.93 8.04 5.58
C LEU A 280 -15.36 8.59 5.48
N GLN A 281 -15.60 9.80 5.97
CA GLN A 281 -16.92 10.46 5.86
C GLN A 281 -17.34 10.65 4.40
N ALA A 282 -16.43 11.08 3.53
CA ALA A 282 -16.68 11.24 2.10
C ALA A 282 -17.06 9.90 1.44
N LEU A 283 -16.41 8.79 1.81
CA LEU A 283 -16.78 7.45 1.34
C LEU A 283 -18.16 7.01 1.87
N GLN A 284 -18.52 7.40 3.10
CA GLN A 284 -19.85 7.12 3.64
C GLN A 284 -20.96 7.99 3.01
N GLY A 285 -20.62 9.19 2.52
CA GLY A 285 -21.55 10.06 1.81
C GLY A 285 -21.61 9.82 0.30
N ASP A 286 -20.78 8.94 -0.24
CA ASP A 286 -20.59 8.79 -1.68
C ASP A 286 -21.83 8.15 -2.36
N PRO A 287 -22.49 8.84 -3.31
CA PRO A 287 -23.69 8.34 -3.98
C PRO A 287 -23.46 7.05 -4.78
N ASP A 288 -22.29 6.89 -5.39
CA ASP A 288 -21.98 5.70 -6.19
C ASP A 288 -21.77 4.48 -5.27
N LEU A 289 -21.43 4.70 -4.00
CA LEU A 289 -21.21 3.64 -3.00
C LEU A 289 -22.45 3.36 -2.14
N CYS A 290 -23.60 3.98 -2.44
CA CYS A 290 -24.81 3.86 -1.61
C CYS A 290 -25.28 2.42 -1.44
N ASN A 291 -25.09 1.58 -2.46
CA ASN A 291 -25.45 0.16 -2.47
C ASN A 291 -24.43 -0.75 -1.75
N LEU A 292 -23.29 -0.21 -1.28
CA LEU A 292 -22.34 -0.96 -0.47
C LEU A 292 -22.65 -0.73 1.02
N PRO A 293 -22.67 -1.79 1.85
CA PRO A 293 -22.73 -1.64 3.30
C PRO A 293 -21.64 -0.67 3.80
N PRO A 294 -21.95 0.27 4.71
CA PRO A 294 -21.01 1.27 5.20
C PRO A 294 -19.62 0.74 5.60
N PRO A 295 -19.50 -0.41 6.31
CA PRO A 295 -18.19 -0.95 6.68
C PRO A 295 -17.33 -1.38 5.48
N LEU A 296 -17.95 -1.81 4.37
CA LEU A 296 -17.25 -2.33 3.20
C LEU A 296 -16.71 -1.22 2.27
N ARG A 297 -17.15 0.02 2.41
CA ARG A 297 -16.76 1.13 1.51
C ARG A 297 -15.26 1.45 1.57
N PRO A 298 -14.64 1.69 2.76
CA PRO A 298 -13.20 1.85 2.84
C PRO A 298 -12.44 0.57 2.47
N GLN A 299 -12.97 -0.62 2.80
CA GLN A 299 -12.38 -1.90 2.40
C GLN A 299 -12.34 -2.08 0.87
N ALA A 300 -13.40 -1.64 0.17
CA ALA A 300 -13.44 -1.64 -1.29
C ALA A 300 -12.38 -0.70 -1.86
N LEU A 301 -12.21 0.52 -1.32
CA LEU A 301 -11.16 1.43 -1.76
C LEU A 301 -9.75 0.86 -1.52
N GLN A 302 -9.51 0.26 -0.35
CA GLN A 302 -8.23 -0.41 -0.06
C GLN A 302 -7.99 -1.58 -1.02
N SER A 303 -9.01 -2.40 -1.29
CA SER A 303 -8.92 -3.52 -2.23
C SER A 303 -8.61 -3.05 -3.65
N LEU A 304 -9.25 -1.97 -4.11
CA LEU A 304 -8.93 -1.34 -5.40
C LEU A 304 -7.48 -0.87 -5.47
N TYR A 305 -6.97 -0.29 -4.39
CA TYR A 305 -5.59 0.15 -4.34
C TYR A 305 -4.62 -1.03 -4.48
N VAL A 306 -4.83 -2.10 -3.70
CA VAL A 306 -3.98 -3.30 -3.72
C VAL A 306 -4.07 -4.01 -5.08
N CYS A 307 -5.29 -4.33 -5.55
CA CYS A 307 -5.47 -5.20 -6.70
C CYS A 307 -5.06 -4.59 -8.04
N THR A 308 -4.99 -3.26 -8.11
CA THR A 308 -4.54 -2.51 -9.30
C THR A 308 -3.04 -2.16 -9.28
N GLY A 309 -2.31 -2.65 -8.27
CA GLY A 309 -0.85 -2.57 -8.17
C GLY A 309 -0.37 -1.83 -6.92
N CYS A 310 0.47 -2.46 -6.12
CA CYS A 310 1.15 -1.81 -4.99
C CYS A 310 2.58 -2.34 -4.95
N ASP A 311 3.31 -2.17 -3.85
CA ASP A 311 4.67 -2.73 -3.79
C ASP A 311 4.68 -4.26 -3.90
N TYR A 312 3.61 -4.91 -3.43
CA TYR A 312 3.44 -6.35 -3.41
C TYR A 312 2.74 -6.92 -4.65
N ILE A 313 1.97 -6.10 -5.38
CA ILE A 313 1.08 -6.54 -6.47
C ILE A 313 1.46 -5.86 -7.77
N SER A 314 1.35 -6.59 -8.88
CA SER A 314 1.62 -6.05 -10.21
C SER A 314 0.60 -5.00 -10.65
N PHE A 315 1.05 -4.04 -11.44
CA PHE A 315 0.17 -3.18 -12.23
C PHE A 315 -0.31 -3.90 -13.49
N PHE A 316 -1.46 -3.48 -14.02
CA PHE A 316 -1.93 -3.95 -15.31
C PHE A 316 -1.24 -3.16 -16.43
N ALA A 317 -0.63 -3.85 -17.38
CA ALA A 317 -0.04 -3.20 -18.54
C ALA A 317 -1.12 -2.49 -19.37
N GLY A 318 -0.86 -1.24 -19.72
CA GLY A 318 -1.76 -0.43 -20.55
C GLY A 318 -2.99 0.16 -19.84
N ILE A 319 -3.29 -0.22 -18.58
CA ILE A 319 -4.42 0.33 -17.82
C ILE A 319 -3.94 0.95 -16.50
N GLY A 320 -4.12 2.26 -16.36
CA GLY A 320 -3.74 3.00 -15.16
C GLY A 320 -4.74 2.85 -14.00
N LYS A 321 -4.26 3.08 -12.76
CA LYS A 321 -5.09 3.05 -11.54
C LYS A 321 -6.30 3.98 -11.59
N CYS A 322 -6.15 5.19 -12.15
CA CYS A 322 -7.28 6.12 -12.32
C CYS A 322 -8.39 5.53 -13.20
N THR A 323 -8.04 4.73 -14.21
CA THR A 323 -9.04 4.04 -15.04
C THR A 323 -9.81 3.04 -14.20
N PHE A 324 -9.13 2.22 -13.40
CA PHE A 324 -9.79 1.29 -12.47
C PHE A 324 -10.66 2.01 -11.43
N LEU A 325 -10.17 3.07 -10.80
CA LEU A 325 -10.94 3.84 -9.83
C LEU A 325 -12.19 4.45 -10.47
N SER A 326 -12.03 5.14 -11.59
CA SER A 326 -13.17 5.74 -12.29
C SER A 326 -14.16 4.71 -12.82
N THR A 327 -13.69 3.52 -13.20
CA THR A 327 -14.53 2.40 -13.61
C THR A 327 -15.28 1.83 -12.41
N PHE A 328 -14.60 1.66 -11.28
CA PHE A 328 -15.21 1.16 -10.05
C PHE A 328 -16.37 2.04 -9.63
N PHE A 329 -16.19 3.35 -9.52
CA PHE A 329 -17.26 4.25 -9.10
C PHE A 329 -18.42 4.26 -10.11
N GLN A 330 -18.12 4.28 -11.42
CA GLN A 330 -19.15 4.24 -12.46
C GLN A 330 -20.01 2.96 -12.42
N TYR A 331 -19.43 1.83 -12.03
CA TYR A 331 -20.09 0.52 -12.02
C TYR A 331 -20.13 -0.09 -10.61
N ALA A 332 -20.13 0.73 -9.56
CA ALA A 332 -19.98 0.27 -8.18
C ALA A 332 -21.09 -0.69 -7.77
N SER A 333 -22.32 -0.46 -8.25
CA SER A 333 -23.44 -1.38 -8.02
C SER A 333 -23.19 -2.76 -8.63
N PHE A 334 -22.68 -2.82 -9.86
CA PHE A 334 -22.38 -4.10 -10.52
C PHE A 334 -21.15 -4.80 -9.91
N ILE A 335 -20.13 -4.03 -9.55
CA ILE A 335 -18.88 -4.59 -9.02
C ILE A 335 -19.05 -5.05 -7.57
N ALA A 336 -19.79 -4.30 -6.74
CA ALA A 336 -19.70 -4.42 -5.29
C ALA A 336 -21.01 -4.37 -4.48
N SER A 337 -22.20 -4.26 -5.09
CA SER A 337 -23.48 -4.23 -4.34
C SER A 337 -23.86 -5.57 -3.69
N GLY A 338 -23.29 -6.69 -4.15
CA GLY A 338 -23.61 -8.03 -3.65
C GLY A 338 -25.00 -8.56 -4.01
N SER A 339 -25.78 -7.86 -4.84
CA SER A 339 -27.17 -8.24 -5.18
C SER A 339 -27.28 -9.09 -6.43
N ASP A 340 -26.90 -8.56 -7.60
CA ASP A 340 -26.84 -9.32 -8.85
C ASP A 340 -25.76 -8.74 -9.79
N PRO A 341 -24.69 -9.51 -10.11
CA PRO A 341 -24.32 -10.79 -9.50
C PRO A 341 -23.77 -10.63 -8.06
N PRO A 342 -23.81 -11.68 -7.22
CA PRO A 342 -23.39 -11.59 -5.83
C PRO A 342 -21.87 -11.33 -5.69
N GLY A 343 -21.51 -10.90 -4.48
CA GLY A 343 -20.14 -10.60 -4.06
C GLY A 343 -19.80 -9.11 -4.01
N SER A 344 -18.79 -8.79 -3.20
CA SER A 344 -18.23 -7.44 -3.12
C SER A 344 -16.71 -7.46 -3.09
N ILE A 345 -16.09 -6.50 -3.78
CA ILE A 345 -14.64 -6.33 -3.74
C ILE A 345 -14.13 -5.90 -2.35
N GLY A 346 -15.01 -5.37 -1.50
CA GLY A 346 -14.69 -5.07 -0.10
C GLY A 346 -14.72 -6.28 0.84
N GLN A 347 -15.21 -7.45 0.40
CA GLN A 347 -15.25 -8.66 1.22
C GLN A 347 -13.93 -9.43 1.13
N ILE A 348 -13.04 -9.21 2.11
CA ILE A 348 -11.66 -9.72 2.10
C ILE A 348 -11.52 -11.02 2.93
N SER A 349 -12.59 -11.81 3.07
CA SER A 349 -12.52 -13.09 3.78
C SER A 349 -12.12 -14.22 2.84
N LEU A 350 -11.21 -15.08 3.27
CA LEU A 350 -10.87 -16.32 2.56
C LEU A 350 -12.09 -17.24 2.40
N ASN A 351 -13.03 -17.20 3.35
CA ASN A 351 -14.28 -17.95 3.31
C ASN A 351 -15.25 -17.45 2.23
N HIS A 352 -15.03 -16.25 1.71
CA HIS A 352 -15.82 -15.64 0.63
C HIS A 352 -14.96 -15.34 -0.62
N SER A 353 -13.82 -16.03 -0.75
CA SER A 353 -12.82 -15.78 -1.78
C SER A 353 -13.38 -15.88 -3.21
N ASP A 354 -14.33 -16.77 -3.47
CA ASP A 354 -14.96 -16.92 -4.78
C ASP A 354 -15.85 -15.71 -5.15
N LEU A 355 -16.66 -15.21 -4.21
CA LEU A 355 -17.56 -14.08 -4.48
C LEU A 355 -16.78 -12.76 -4.65
N SER A 356 -15.72 -12.58 -3.86
CA SER A 356 -14.83 -11.42 -4.00
C SER A 356 -13.96 -11.54 -5.26
N LEU A 357 -13.58 -12.75 -5.68
CA LEU A 357 -12.95 -13.01 -6.98
C LEU A 357 -13.87 -12.60 -8.13
N TYR A 358 -15.15 -12.94 -8.09
CA TYR A 358 -16.10 -12.54 -9.13
C TYR A 358 -16.21 -11.01 -9.22
N SER A 359 -16.23 -10.34 -8.07
CA SER A 359 -16.21 -8.87 -8.00
C SER A 359 -14.94 -8.28 -8.61
N PHE A 360 -13.78 -8.90 -8.35
CA PHE A 360 -12.52 -8.53 -8.96
C PHE A 360 -12.51 -8.76 -10.48
N MET A 361 -13.06 -9.88 -10.96
CA MET A 361 -13.25 -10.13 -12.38
C MET A 361 -14.13 -9.07 -13.03
N ARG A 362 -15.23 -8.65 -12.38
CA ARG A 362 -16.08 -7.54 -12.81
C ARG A 362 -15.32 -6.23 -12.94
N LEU A 363 -14.53 -5.88 -11.93
CA LEU A 363 -13.67 -4.69 -11.98
C LEU A 363 -12.75 -4.72 -13.21
N VAL A 364 -12.05 -5.83 -13.43
CA VAL A 364 -11.11 -5.97 -14.56
C VAL A 364 -11.85 -5.91 -15.88
N GLY A 365 -12.92 -6.69 -16.06
CA GLY A 365 -13.70 -6.69 -17.29
C GLY A 365 -14.26 -5.30 -17.61
N CYS A 366 -14.85 -4.60 -16.63
CA CYS A 366 -15.33 -3.23 -16.81
C CYS A 366 -14.22 -2.26 -17.23
N ALA A 367 -13.02 -2.39 -16.65
CA ALA A 367 -11.91 -1.48 -16.96
C ALA A 367 -11.39 -1.68 -18.39
N TYR A 368 -11.28 -2.94 -18.83
CA TYR A 368 -10.89 -3.28 -20.20
C TYR A 368 -11.97 -2.92 -21.22
N PHE A 369 -13.24 -3.20 -20.91
CA PHE A 369 -14.37 -2.80 -21.73
C PHE A 369 -14.37 -1.28 -21.95
N ARG A 370 -14.24 -0.51 -20.87
CA ARG A 370 -14.21 0.95 -20.94
C ARG A 370 -12.98 1.51 -21.66
N SER A 371 -11.83 0.85 -21.54
CA SER A 371 -10.63 1.27 -22.25
C SER A 371 -10.71 0.99 -23.76
N HIS A 372 -11.64 0.12 -24.18
CA HIS A 372 -11.81 -0.29 -25.57
C HIS A 372 -13.30 -0.25 -25.97
N THR A 373 -14.05 0.78 -25.56
CA THR A 373 -15.52 0.84 -25.78
C THR A 373 -15.91 0.65 -27.23
N SER A 374 -15.10 1.17 -28.16
CA SER A 374 -15.34 1.03 -29.59
C SER A 374 -15.32 -0.44 -30.08
N ALA A 375 -14.76 -1.36 -29.28
CA ALA A 375 -14.68 -2.80 -29.56
C ALA A 375 -15.97 -3.57 -29.32
N PHE A 376 -16.99 -2.92 -28.77
CA PHE A 376 -18.20 -3.58 -28.31
C PHE A 376 -19.43 -2.94 -28.94
N GLU A 377 -20.39 -3.79 -29.33
CA GLU A 377 -21.72 -3.36 -29.77
C GLU A 377 -22.62 -3.03 -28.56
N HIS A 378 -22.32 -3.63 -27.41
CA HIS A 378 -23.04 -3.37 -26.17
C HIS A 378 -22.76 -1.96 -25.63
N THR A 379 -23.77 -1.32 -25.05
CA THR A 379 -23.65 0.03 -24.50
C THR A 379 -22.93 0.08 -23.15
N SER A 380 -22.84 -1.06 -22.45
CA SER A 380 -22.18 -1.16 -21.15
C SER A 380 -21.61 -2.56 -20.87
N PRO A 381 -20.57 -2.67 -20.02
CA PRO A 381 -20.05 -3.96 -19.58
C PRO A 381 -21.10 -4.81 -18.86
N VAL A 382 -22.03 -4.16 -18.16
CA VAL A 382 -23.16 -4.79 -17.44
C VAL A 382 -24.12 -5.44 -18.42
N SER A 383 -24.51 -4.75 -19.49
CA SER A 383 -25.38 -5.30 -20.53
C SER A 383 -24.75 -6.49 -21.27
N LEU A 384 -23.43 -6.47 -21.48
CA LEU A 384 -22.70 -7.61 -22.05
C LEU A 384 -22.64 -8.79 -21.07
N TYR A 385 -22.58 -8.55 -19.76
CA TYR A 385 -22.62 -9.63 -18.76
C TYR A 385 -23.98 -10.33 -18.74
N HIS A 386 -25.07 -9.55 -18.71
CA HIS A 386 -26.42 -10.10 -18.64
C HIS A 386 -26.93 -10.71 -19.96
N SER A 387 -26.24 -10.49 -21.08
CA SER A 387 -26.58 -11.20 -22.33
C SER A 387 -26.10 -12.66 -22.34
N LEU A 388 -25.40 -13.11 -21.29
CA LEU A 388 -24.84 -14.45 -21.18
C LEU A 388 -25.70 -15.32 -20.28
N SER A 389 -25.81 -16.59 -20.65
CA SER A 389 -26.43 -17.64 -19.84
C SER A 389 -25.44 -18.77 -19.64
N SER A 390 -25.12 -19.11 -18.39
CA SER A 390 -24.29 -20.27 -18.04
C SER A 390 -24.88 -21.01 -16.84
N THR A 391 -24.41 -22.23 -16.62
CA THR A 391 -24.83 -23.09 -15.50
C THR A 391 -24.30 -22.62 -14.15
N THR A 392 -23.14 -21.96 -14.13
CA THR A 392 -22.51 -21.45 -12.90
C THR A 392 -22.12 -19.98 -13.01
N LEU A 393 -22.06 -19.29 -11.87
CA LEU A 393 -21.60 -17.90 -11.82
C LEU A 393 -20.16 -17.75 -12.32
N PHE A 394 -19.28 -18.70 -11.99
CA PHE A 394 -17.90 -18.67 -12.45
C PHE A 394 -17.81 -18.78 -13.97
N ASP A 395 -18.61 -19.66 -14.57
CA ASP A 395 -18.65 -19.82 -16.03
C ASP A 395 -19.19 -18.57 -16.72
N THR A 396 -20.21 -17.91 -16.15
CA THR A 396 -20.70 -16.62 -16.68
C THR A 396 -19.58 -15.57 -16.68
N HIS A 397 -18.85 -15.40 -15.57
CA HIS A 397 -17.73 -14.44 -15.50
C HIS A 397 -16.59 -14.81 -16.45
N LYS A 398 -16.26 -16.10 -16.58
CA LYS A 398 -15.23 -16.60 -17.48
C LYS A 398 -15.58 -16.35 -18.94
N GLN A 399 -16.82 -16.65 -19.35
CA GLN A 399 -17.31 -16.36 -20.70
C GLN A 399 -17.32 -14.87 -20.98
N TRP A 400 -17.80 -14.07 -20.04
CA TRP A 400 -17.82 -12.62 -20.15
C TRP A 400 -16.43 -12.02 -20.35
N LEU A 401 -15.45 -12.42 -19.52
CA LEU A 401 -14.06 -12.01 -19.68
C LEU A 401 -13.44 -12.51 -21.00
N ALA A 402 -13.79 -13.71 -21.45
CA ALA A 402 -13.31 -14.24 -22.72
C ALA A 402 -13.83 -13.44 -23.92
N LEU A 403 -15.10 -12.98 -23.88
CA LEU A 403 -15.65 -12.08 -24.91
C LEU A 403 -14.96 -10.73 -24.91
N ILE A 404 -14.73 -10.14 -23.74
CA ILE A 404 -13.96 -8.89 -23.61
C ILE A 404 -12.55 -9.09 -24.14
N ARG A 405 -11.87 -10.18 -23.76
CA ARG A 405 -10.52 -10.50 -24.24
C ARG A 405 -10.48 -10.64 -25.75
N LYS A 406 -11.44 -11.34 -26.36
CA LYS A 406 -11.52 -11.53 -27.81
C LYS A 406 -11.71 -10.20 -28.54
N ALA A 407 -12.61 -9.35 -28.05
CA ALA A 407 -12.86 -8.03 -28.65
C ALA A 407 -11.64 -7.10 -28.53
N VAL A 408 -10.96 -7.10 -27.37
CA VAL A 408 -9.73 -6.33 -27.14
C VAL A 408 -8.59 -6.84 -28.00
N TRP A 409 -8.43 -8.16 -28.13
CA TRP A 409 -7.36 -8.79 -28.93
C TRP A 409 -7.33 -8.31 -30.37
N LEU A 410 -8.51 -8.14 -30.98
CA LEU A 410 -8.62 -7.66 -32.36
C LEU A 410 -8.16 -6.20 -32.55
N ARG A 411 -7.89 -5.48 -31.46
CA ARG A 411 -7.53 -4.05 -31.46
C ARG A 411 -6.28 -3.72 -30.65
N ALA A 412 -5.73 -4.70 -29.93
CA ALA A 412 -4.55 -4.52 -29.11
C ALA A 412 -3.29 -4.62 -29.97
N ASP A 413 -2.37 -3.66 -29.82
CA ASP A 413 -1.08 -3.68 -30.51
C ASP A 413 -0.12 -4.71 -29.91
N LYS A 414 -0.33 -5.06 -28.63
CA LYS A 414 0.55 -5.94 -27.85
C LYS A 414 -0.25 -6.93 -27.01
N GLU A 415 0.28 -8.14 -26.86
CA GLU A 415 -0.31 -9.17 -26.00
C GLU A 415 -0.54 -8.67 -24.56
N SER A 416 0.38 -7.86 -24.04
CA SER A 416 0.29 -7.26 -22.70
C SER A 416 -0.89 -6.32 -22.48
N GLN A 417 -1.55 -5.86 -23.55
CA GLN A 417 -2.74 -5.01 -23.48
C GLN A 417 -4.04 -5.82 -23.47
N ASN A 418 -3.97 -7.16 -23.47
CA ASN A 418 -5.16 -8.00 -23.41
C ASN A 418 -5.62 -8.26 -21.98
N VAL A 419 -6.92 -8.48 -21.82
CA VAL A 419 -7.52 -8.93 -20.55
C VAL A 419 -6.82 -10.21 -20.09
N PRO A 420 -6.29 -10.30 -18.85
CA PRO A 420 -5.73 -11.56 -18.35
C PRO A 420 -6.76 -12.69 -18.36
N THR A 421 -6.30 -13.94 -18.43
CA THR A 421 -7.20 -15.10 -18.33
C THR A 421 -7.85 -15.17 -16.95
N ALA A 422 -9.00 -15.85 -16.84
CA ALA A 422 -9.68 -16.05 -15.56
C ALA A 422 -8.76 -16.70 -14.51
N GLU A 423 -7.91 -17.64 -14.94
CA GLU A 423 -6.93 -18.31 -14.06
C GLU A 423 -5.84 -17.34 -13.57
N ALA A 424 -5.28 -16.53 -14.47
CA ALA A 424 -4.30 -15.51 -14.08
C ALA A 424 -4.90 -14.48 -13.11
N LEU A 425 -6.15 -14.09 -13.32
CA LEU A 425 -6.87 -13.19 -12.40
C LEU A 425 -7.13 -13.86 -11.04
N ARG A 426 -7.44 -15.16 -11.01
CA ARG A 426 -7.61 -15.91 -9.76
C ARG A 426 -6.34 -15.92 -8.92
N LEU A 427 -5.20 -16.27 -9.52
CA LEU A 427 -3.90 -16.26 -8.83
C LEU A 427 -3.52 -14.85 -8.37
N HIS A 428 -3.75 -13.84 -9.22
CA HIS A 428 -3.52 -12.44 -8.86
C HIS A 428 -4.40 -12.01 -7.68
N TRP A 429 -5.67 -12.39 -7.67
CA TRP A 429 -6.61 -12.09 -6.58
C TRP A 429 -6.18 -12.75 -5.26
N TYR A 430 -5.74 -14.01 -5.28
CA TYR A 430 -5.23 -14.67 -4.07
C TYR A 430 -4.01 -13.95 -3.49
N ARG A 431 -3.10 -13.48 -4.36
CA ARG A 431 -1.99 -12.63 -3.93
C ARG A 431 -2.50 -11.31 -3.33
N CYS A 432 -3.57 -10.73 -3.87
CA CYS A 432 -4.20 -9.53 -3.29
C CYS A 432 -4.80 -9.81 -1.91
N LEU A 433 -5.52 -10.92 -1.74
CA LEU A 433 -6.08 -11.34 -0.44
C LEU A 433 -4.97 -11.54 0.60
N TRP A 434 -3.83 -12.09 0.18
CA TRP A 434 -2.67 -12.22 1.05
C TRP A 434 -2.17 -10.85 1.56
N VAL A 435 -2.00 -9.88 0.65
CA VAL A 435 -1.56 -8.52 1.01
C VAL A 435 -2.58 -7.80 1.87
N LEU A 436 -3.88 -7.92 1.54
CA LEU A 436 -4.94 -7.32 2.32
C LEU A 436 -5.02 -7.94 3.73
N GLY A 437 -4.79 -9.24 3.87
CA GLY A 437 -4.69 -9.91 5.17
C GLY A 437 -3.55 -9.35 6.02
N ILE A 438 -2.36 -9.15 5.43
CA ILE A 438 -1.23 -8.49 6.11
C ILE A 438 -1.64 -7.08 6.57
N TRP A 439 -2.24 -6.28 5.68
CA TRP A 439 -2.64 -4.91 6.02
C TRP A 439 -3.74 -4.82 7.08
N HIS A 440 -4.67 -5.77 7.11
CA HIS A 440 -5.73 -5.83 8.13
C HIS A 440 -5.19 -6.21 9.50
N SER A 441 -4.03 -6.86 9.56
CA SER A 441 -3.33 -7.16 10.80
C SER A 441 -2.37 -6.07 11.28
N ALA A 442 -2.41 -4.86 10.69
CA ALA A 442 -1.52 -3.76 11.07
C ALA A 442 -1.70 -3.27 12.53
N THR A 443 -2.79 -3.69 13.19
CA THR A 443 -3.07 -3.44 14.61
C THR A 443 -2.81 -4.64 15.51
N GLU A 444 -2.30 -5.75 14.96
CA GLU A 444 -2.02 -6.96 15.72
C GLU A 444 -0.55 -7.01 16.14
N ASN A 445 -0.29 -7.54 17.33
CA ASN A 445 1.07 -7.74 17.83
C ASN A 445 1.80 -8.88 17.10
N GLU A 446 1.07 -9.92 16.71
CA GLU A 446 1.61 -11.05 15.98
C GLU A 446 0.70 -11.37 14.82
N PHE A 447 1.26 -11.31 13.62
CA PHE A 447 0.63 -11.82 12.42
C PHE A 447 1.34 -13.08 11.99
N GLU A 448 0.61 -14.19 11.99
CA GLU A 448 1.03 -15.39 11.29
C GLU A 448 0.52 -15.32 9.86
N LEU A 449 1.43 -15.51 8.91
CA LEU A 449 1.02 -15.67 7.52
C LEU A 449 0.02 -16.82 7.43
N PRO A 450 -1.08 -16.66 6.66
CA PRO A 450 -1.91 -17.80 6.28
C PRO A 450 -0.96 -18.87 5.73
N ARG A 451 -0.90 -20.04 6.37
CA ARG A 451 -0.03 -21.15 5.93
C ARG A 451 -0.19 -21.31 4.42
N LYS A 452 0.89 -21.66 3.70
CA LYS A 452 0.94 -21.99 2.25
C LYS A 452 0.01 -23.15 1.85
N SER A 453 -1.27 -23.12 2.21
CA SER A 453 -2.31 -23.99 1.66
C SER A 453 -2.67 -23.58 0.24
N TYR A 454 -2.18 -22.42 -0.22
CA TYR A 454 -2.16 -22.06 -1.63
C TYR A 454 -0.89 -22.64 -2.26
N ASN A 455 -1.03 -23.78 -2.92
CA ASN A 455 -0.11 -24.12 -4.03
C ASN A 455 -0.33 -23.06 -5.12
N LEU A 456 0.32 -21.90 -4.98
CA LEU A 456 0.38 -20.82 -5.97
C LEU A 456 1.25 -21.22 -7.16
#